data_AF-A0A3N0X5S2-F1
#
_entry.id   AF-A0A3N0X5S2-F1
#
_cell.length_a   1.000
_cell.length_b   1.000
_cell.length_c   1.000
_cell.angle_alpha   90.00
_cell.angle_beta   90.00
_cell.angle_gamma   90.00
#
_symmetry.space_group_name_H-M   'P 1'
#
loop_
_entity.id
_entity.type
_entity.pdbx_description
1 polymer ?
#
loop_
_entity_poly.entity_id
_entity_poly.type
_entity_poly.pdbx_seq_one_letter_code
_entity_poly.pdbx_strand_id
1 'polypeptide(L)' 'MTKQDLLSLQKNLKEKNIILVYNKIQFTKNRLSYIDFSIDFGDGFSGASKSAISKSKEIGFIRDYNDNAEHPFLVGDLK' A
#
# COMPACT_ATOMS: atom_id res chain seq x y z
N MET A 1 1.36 9.37 8.93
CA MET A 1 1.46 9.44 7.47
C MET A 1 0.90 10.76 6.96
N THR A 2 1.75 11.56 6.34
CA THR A 2 1.44 12.80 5.64
C THR A 2 1.41 12.57 4.12
N LYS A 3 1.01 13.58 3.34
CA LYS A 3 1.07 13.52 1.87
C LYS A 3 2.50 13.32 1.35
N GLN A 4 3.50 13.95 1.99
CA GLN A 4 4.90 13.82 1.58
C GLN A 4 5.42 12.40 1.81
N ASP A 5 5.03 11.76 2.91
CA ASP A 5 5.38 10.35 3.19
C ASP A 5 4.87 9.43 2.07
N LEU A 6 3.62 9.63 1.61
CA LEU A 6 3.02 8.84 0.54
C LEU A 6 3.73 9.02 -0.81
N LEU A 7 4.15 10.24 -1.14
CA LEU A 7 4.89 10.52 -2.36
C LEU A 7 6.29 9.90 -2.33
N SER A 8 6.98 10.01 -1.19
CA SER A 8 8.27 9.36 -0.98
C SER A 8 8.16 7.84 -1.10
N LEU A 9 7.11 7.24 -0.50
CA LEU A 9 6.83 5.81 -0.64
C LEU A 9 6.64 5.39 -2.09
N GLN A 10 5.82 6.12 -2.84
CA GLN A 10 5.56 5.83 -4.25
C GLN A 10 6.84 5.91 -5.10
N LYS A 11 7.70 6.90 -4.84
CA LYS A 11 8.99 7.03 -5.52
C LYS A 11 9.92 5.85 -5.20
N ASN A 12 10.08 5.53 -3.93
CA ASN A 12 10.95 4.43 -3.47
C ASN A 12 10.53 3.07 -4.06
N LEU A 13 9.22 2.84 -4.22
CA LEU A 13 8.70 1.62 -4.83
C LEU A 13 8.95 1.59 -6.34
N LYS A 14 8.78 2.73 -7.02
CA LYS A 14 9.03 2.84 -8.46
C LYS A 14 10.49 2.52 -8.81
N GLU A 15 11.44 2.92 -7.96
CA GLU A 15 12.87 2.57 -8.10
C GLU A 15 13.12 1.05 -8.03
N LYS A 16 12.19 0.28 -7.47
CA LYS A 16 12.21 -1.19 -7.40
C LYS A 16 11.34 -1.87 -8.46
N ASN A 17 10.89 -1.14 -9.48
CA ASN A 17 9.90 -1.58 -10.47
C ASN A 17 8.53 -1.96 -9.88
N ILE A 18 8.22 -1.46 -8.69
CA ILE A 18 6.92 -1.65 -8.04
C ILE A 18 6.07 -0.39 -8.29
N ILE A 19 4.91 -0.55 -8.92
CA ILE A 19 4.01 0.54 -9.28
C ILE A 19 2.93 0.67 -8.21
N LEU A 20 3.04 1.69 -7.36
CA LEU A 20 1.97 2.10 -6.43
C LEU A 20 1.20 3.28 -7.03
N VAL A 21 -0.12 3.14 -7.13
CA VAL A 21 -1.05 4.19 -7.56
C VAL A 21 -2.02 4.48 -6.45
N TYR A 22 -2.16 5.75 -6.07
CA TYR A 22 -3.20 6.19 -5.14
C TYR A 22 -4.40 6.71 -5.94
N ASN A 23 -5.49 5.94 -5.97
CA ASN A 23 -6.71 6.30 -6.68
C ASN A 23 -7.48 7.41 -5.94
N LYS A 24 -7.48 7.36 -4.60
CA LYS A 24 -8.10 8.36 -3.74
C LYS A 24 -7.42 8.45 -2.39
N ILE A 25 -7.17 9.66 -1.92
CA ILE A 25 -6.57 9.93 -0.61
C ILE A 25 -7.37 11.03 0.08
N GLN A 26 -7.67 10.86 1.37
CA GLN A 26 -8.26 11.92 2.19
C GLN A 26 -7.46 12.12 3.46
N PHE A 27 -7.38 13.39 3.89
CA PHE A 27 -6.72 13.79 5.11
C PHE A 27 -7.72 14.53 6.01
N THR A 28 -7.68 14.22 7.31
CA THR A 28 -8.43 14.92 8.35
C THR A 28 -7.43 15.43 9.38
N LYS A 29 -7.42 16.74 9.67
CA LYS A 29 -6.46 17.37 10.60
C LYS A 29 -5.00 17.00 10.28
N ASN A 30 -4.62 17.09 9.00
CA ASN A 30 -3.30 16.70 8.45
C ASN A 30 -2.88 15.24 8.66
N ARG A 31 -3.81 14.34 9.01
CA ARG A 31 -3.56 12.90 9.11
C ARG A 31 -4.36 12.15 8.07
N LEU A 32 -3.77 11.13 7.47
CA LEU A 32 -4.44 10.24 6.53
C LEU A 32 -5.68 9.63 7.21
N SER A 33 -6.85 9.80 6.59
CA SER A 33 -8.14 9.30 7.10
C SER A 33 -8.81 8.33 6.14
N TYR A 34 -8.42 8.33 4.87
CA TYR A 34 -8.87 7.35 3.89
C TYR A 34 -7.81 7.16 2.81
N ILE A 35 -7.67 5.92 2.35
CA ILE A 35 -6.81 5.57 1.21
C ILE A 35 -7.52 4.57 0.30
N ASP A 36 -7.35 4.75 -0.99
CA ASP A 36 -7.65 3.80 -2.07
C ASP A 36 -6.41 3.73 -2.94
N PHE A 37 -5.84 2.54 -3.07
CA PHE A 37 -4.61 2.33 -3.81
C PHE A 37 -4.62 1.02 -4.58
N SER A 38 -3.77 0.97 -5.59
CA SER A 38 -3.45 -0.20 -6.40
C SER A 38 -1.93 -0.38 -6.45
N ILE A 39 -1.48 -1.62 -6.38
CA ILE A 39 -0.07 -2.00 -6.36
C ILE A 39 0.18 -3.08 -7.41
N ASP A 40 1.25 -2.94 -8.17
CA ASP A 40 1.77 -3.95 -9.09
C ASP A 40 3.25 -4.15 -8.79
N PHE A 41 3.65 -5.38 -8.49
CA PHE A 41 5.03 -5.72 -8.12
C PHE A 41 5.92 -6.02 -9.33
N GLY A 42 5.37 -6.05 -10.55
CA GLY A 42 6.12 -6.31 -11.78
C GLY A 42 6.54 -7.77 -11.97
N ASP A 43 6.11 -8.67 -11.09
CA ASP A 43 6.41 -10.11 -11.07
C ASP A 43 5.15 -10.97 -11.30
N GLY A 44 4.08 -10.35 -11.80
CA GLY A 44 2.76 -10.97 -11.99
C GLY A 44 1.83 -10.84 -10.78
N PHE A 45 2.32 -10.38 -9.62
CA PHE A 45 1.46 -10.07 -8.48
C PHE A 45 1.03 -8.61 -8.48
N SER A 46 -0.29 -8.41 -8.44
CA SER A 46 -0.90 -7.09 -8.33
C SER A 46 -2.16 -7.16 -7.47
N GLY A 47 -2.57 -6.02 -6.92
CA GLY A 47 -3.78 -5.93 -6.11
C GLY A 47 -4.20 -4.51 -5.83
N ALA A 48 -5.37 -4.35 -5.24
CA ALA A 48 -5.89 -3.06 -4.84
C ALA A 48 -6.59 -3.17 -3.50
N SER A 49 -6.55 -2.11 -2.72
CA SER A 49 -7.35 -2.02 -1.51
C SER A 49 -7.73 -0.58 -1.21
N LYS A 50 -8.83 -0.46 -0.48
CA LYS A 50 -9.36 0.81 0.01
C LYS A 50 -9.84 0.66 1.44
N SER A 51 -9.52 1.63 2.28
CA SER A 51 -10.04 1.66 3.64
C SER A 51 -10.05 3.07 4.21
N ALA A 52 -11.01 3.29 5.12
CA ALA A 52 -10.87 4.33 6.12
C ALA A 52 -9.75 3.97 7.09
N ILE A 53 -8.94 4.96 7.48
CA ILE A 53 -7.82 4.79 8.40
C ILE A 53 -8.30 5.13 9.81
N SER A 54 -8.17 4.17 10.72
CA SER A 54 -8.37 4.34 12.15
C SER A 54 -7.09 4.00 12.91
N LYS A 55 -7.05 4.26 14.21
CA LYS A 55 -5.87 3.92 15.04
C LYS A 55 -5.65 2.42 15.21
N SER A 56 -6.68 1.60 14.97
CA SER A 56 -6.70 0.17 15.27
C SER A 56 -6.57 -0.69 14.02
N LYS A 57 -6.28 -0.08 12.86
CA LYS A 57 -6.34 -0.76 11.58
C LYS A 57 -5.05 -0.54 10.81
N GLU A 58 -4.38 -1.63 10.48
CA GLU A 58 -3.21 -1.61 9.62
C GLU A 58 -3.64 -2.00 8.21
N ILE A 59 -3.46 -1.08 7.26
CA ILE A 59 -3.70 -1.35 5.84
C ILE A 59 -2.39 -1.21 5.08
N GLY A 60 -2.14 -2.14 4.17
CA GLY A 60 -0.95 -2.10 3.34
C GLY A 60 -0.88 -3.27 2.38
N PHE A 61 0.33 -3.69 2.11
CA PHE A 61 0.62 -4.82 1.24
C PHE A 61 1.88 -5.51 1.70
N ILE A 62 1.97 -6.81 1.44
CA ILE A 62 3.13 -7.65 1.71
C ILE A 62 3.40 -8.45 0.45
N ARG A 63 4.67 -8.54 0.07
CA ARG A 63 5.17 -9.45 -0.96
C ARG A 63 6.37 -10.18 -0.37
N ASP A 64 6.22 -11.48 -0.16
CA ASP A 64 7.29 -12.36 0.30
C ASP A 64 7.86 -13.11 -0.91
N TYR A 65 9.13 -12.84 -1.24
CA TYR A 65 9.82 -13.43 -2.39
C TYR A 65 10.43 -14.80 -2.08
N ASN A 66 10.24 -15.35 -0.88
CA ASN A 66 10.63 -16.71 -0.57
C ASN A 66 9.67 -17.71 -1.23
N ASP A 67 10.21 -18.72 -1.91
CA ASP A 67 9.41 -19.76 -2.60
C ASP A 67 8.52 -20.58 -1.65
N ASN A 68 8.88 -20.63 -0.36
CA ASN A 68 8.16 -21.37 0.68
C ASN A 68 7.23 -20.48 1.52
N ALA A 69 6.98 -19.24 1.10
CA ALA A 69 6.11 -18.34 1.85
C ALA A 69 4.66 -18.88 1.89
N GLU A 70 4.09 -18.99 3.08
CA GLU A 70 2.68 -19.40 3.27
C GLU A 70 1.73 -18.39 2.63
N HIS A 71 2.08 -17.10 2.68
CA HIS A 71 1.36 -16.01 2.04
C HIS A 71 2.34 -15.16 1.23
N PRO A 72 2.62 -15.53 -0.04
CA PRO A 72 3.59 -14.83 -0.88
C PRO A 72 3.15 -13.40 -1.21
N PHE A 73 1.86 -13.08 -1.05
CA PHE A 73 1.27 -11.79 -1.38
C PHE A 73 0.01 -11.51 -0.56
N LEU A 74 -0.09 -10.29 -0.01
CA LEU A 74 -1.27 -9.78 0.68
C LEU A 74 -1.48 -8.30 0.34
N VAL A 75 -2.72 -7.86 0.15
CA VAL A 75 -3.09 -6.45 -0.05
C VAL A 75 -4.37 -6.15 0.71
N GLY A 76 -4.36 -5.07 1.49
CA GLY A 76 -5.50 -4.62 2.28
C GLY A 76 -5.24 -4.71 3.77
N ASP A 77 -6.21 -5.22 4.51
CA ASP A 77 -6.20 -5.22 5.97
C ASP A 77 -5.17 -6.24 6.47
N LEU A 78 -4.12 -5.74 7.12
CA LEU A 78 -3.03 -6.56 7.64
C LEU A 78 -3.26 -6.96 9.11
N LYS A 79 -4.03 -6.15 9.85
CA LYS A 79 -4.51 -6.38 11.22
C LYS A 79 -5.62 -5.40 11.61
#